data_AF-A0A428PJT5-F1
#
_entry.id   AF-A0A428PJT5-F1
#
_cell.length_a   1.000
_cell.length_b   1.000
_cell.length_c   1.000
_cell.angle_alpha   90.00
_cell.angle_beta   90.00
_cell.angle_gamma   90.00
#
_symmetry.space_group_name_H-M   'P 1'
#
loop_
_entity.id
_entity.type
_entity.pdbx_description
1 polymer ?
#
loop_
_entity_poly.entity_id
_entity_poly.type
_entity_poly.pdbx_seq_one_letter_code
_entity_poly.pdbx_strand_id
1 'polypeptide(L)'
;MSSSDNTPQTNSSRLQPGQFPPPIILSPISSHNLTIIILHGRGFNAQKFHGPLLSSISAEPSTTLRESLSHARLVFPTAPLARATKYRRSLIHQWYEGTGDWEPEARGEMRPSMEHIHGILKDEIERLGGDSRRVVLMGFSQGGAMTLVSSLLWDGDPLGAVVVMSGFMPLADAMLDILDDANSEGSTDDLFERDPEEEETTPLQRAIGELRQEAELDPALPTISYPFLSTPIFMGHGQKDQDVEYQHGRRAAELLERMGVSVEFNTYPDLAHWYNSDMLRDIILFLDERLGL
;
A
#
# COMPACT_ATOMS: atom_id res chain seq x y z
N MET A 1 20.21 42.48 36.42
CA MET A 1 18.76 42.18 36.25
C MET A 1 18.29 43.11 35.14
N SER A 2 18.00 42.70 33.92
CA SER A 2 17.30 41.51 33.45
C SER A 2 17.96 40.93 32.19
N SER A 3 18.04 39.61 32.15
CA SER A 3 18.43 38.84 30.97
C SER A 3 17.22 38.77 30.04
N SER A 4 17.40 39.20 28.79
CA SER A 4 16.41 39.01 27.72
C SER A 4 16.47 37.57 27.23
N ASP A 5 15.42 36.81 27.54
CA ASP A 5 15.15 35.50 26.95
C ASP A 5 14.97 35.64 25.44
N ASN A 6 15.87 35.00 24.69
CA ASN A 6 15.83 34.94 23.24
C ASN A 6 15.43 33.51 22.86
N THR A 7 14.13 33.21 22.91
CA THR A 7 13.59 31.98 22.34
C THR A 7 13.68 32.06 20.81
N PRO A 8 14.33 31.11 20.12
CA PRO A 8 14.35 31.09 18.66
C PRO A 8 12.95 30.77 18.15
N GLN A 9 12.36 31.69 17.38
CA GLN A 9 11.21 31.36 16.53
C GLN A 9 11.67 30.31 15.52
N THR A 10 11.12 29.10 15.60
CA THR A 10 11.35 28.05 14.62
C THR A 10 10.74 28.50 13.29
N ASN A 11 11.59 28.92 12.36
CA ASN A 11 11.24 29.13 10.96
C ASN A 11 10.72 27.80 10.39
N SER A 12 9.40 27.67 10.27
CA SER A 12 8.76 26.65 9.44
C SER A 12 9.16 26.89 7.98
N SER A 13 10.24 26.26 7.52
CA SER A 13 10.56 26.21 6.09
C SER A 13 9.35 25.64 5.34
N ARG A 14 8.86 26.35 4.32
CA ARG A 14 7.83 25.79 3.44
C ARG A 14 8.40 24.53 2.79
N LEU A 15 7.70 23.40 2.93
CA LEU A 15 8.03 22.16 2.25
C LEU A 15 8.17 22.42 0.75
N GLN A 16 9.27 21.94 0.17
CA GLN A 16 9.47 22.03 -1.28
C GLN A 16 8.69 20.91 -1.98
N PRO A 17 8.20 21.12 -3.22
CA PRO A 17 7.62 20.06 -4.00
C PRO A 17 8.56 18.85 -4.13
N GLY A 18 8.03 17.64 -4.02
CA GLY A 18 8.80 16.39 -4.03
C GLY A 18 9.41 15.99 -2.67
N GLN A 19 9.39 16.87 -1.67
CA GLN A 19 9.91 16.54 -0.34
C GLN A 19 8.87 15.77 0.49
N PHE A 20 9.30 14.64 1.07
CA PHE A 20 8.52 13.90 2.06
C PHE A 20 8.63 14.57 3.43
N PRO A 21 7.52 14.94 4.08
CA PRO A 21 7.53 15.38 5.46
C PRO A 21 7.91 14.23 6.41
N PRO A 22 8.47 14.51 7.59
CA PRO A 22 8.67 13.48 8.61
C PRO A 22 7.35 12.76 8.96
N PRO A 23 7.37 11.43 9.16
CA PRO A 23 6.18 10.69 9.53
C PRO A 23 5.70 11.07 10.92
N ILE A 24 4.39 10.97 11.15
CA ILE A 24 3.84 10.96 12.52
C ILE A 24 4.02 9.56 13.09
N ILE A 25 4.67 9.46 14.24
CA ILE A 25 4.99 8.20 14.88
C ILE A 25 4.30 8.16 16.24
N LEU A 26 3.49 7.13 16.47
CA LEU A 26 2.88 6.84 17.76
C LEU A 26 3.55 5.60 18.35
N SER A 27 4.25 5.80 19.47
CA SER A 27 4.82 4.70 20.23
C SER A 27 3.73 3.73 20.71
N PRO A 28 4.03 2.43 20.84
CA PRO A 28 3.12 1.50 21.49
C PRO A 28 2.89 1.92 22.94
N ILE A 29 1.72 1.56 23.48
CA ILE A 29 1.36 1.80 24.89
C ILE A 29 2.04 0.74 25.78
N SER A 30 2.24 -0.47 25.25
CA SER A 30 2.96 -1.58 25.87
C SER A 30 4.29 -1.88 25.16
N SER A 31 4.83 -3.11 25.31
CA SER A 31 6.01 -3.57 24.58
C SER A 31 5.84 -3.45 23.07
N HIS A 32 6.89 -3.01 22.38
CA HIS A 32 6.91 -2.87 20.92
C HIS A 32 7.15 -4.22 20.26
N ASN A 33 6.05 -4.86 19.86
CA ASN A 33 6.09 -6.19 19.23
C ASN A 33 5.50 -6.20 17.81
N LEU A 34 4.96 -5.06 17.35
CA LEU A 34 4.32 -4.89 16.04
C LEU A 34 4.54 -3.46 15.56
N THR A 35 4.87 -3.26 14.29
CA THR A 35 4.78 -1.96 13.62
C THR A 35 3.72 -2.01 12.52
N ILE A 36 2.85 -1.00 12.46
CA ILE A 36 1.90 -0.80 11.36
C ILE A 36 2.20 0.53 10.69
N ILE A 37 2.55 0.48 9.41
CA ILE A 37 2.78 1.66 8.56
C ILE A 37 1.48 1.94 7.79
N ILE A 38 0.90 3.13 7.94
CA ILE A 38 -0.44 3.44 7.44
C ILE A 38 -0.39 4.61 6.44
N LEU A 39 -0.65 4.31 5.17
CA LEU A 39 -0.62 5.25 4.05
C LEU A 39 -1.99 5.90 3.82
N HIS A 40 -2.04 7.24 3.83
CA HIS A 40 -3.27 7.99 3.60
C HIS A 40 -3.67 8.06 2.10
N GLY A 41 -4.92 8.42 1.82
CA GLY A 41 -5.40 8.67 0.46
C GLY A 41 -4.91 9.98 -0.16
N ARG A 42 -5.15 10.18 -1.45
CA ARG A 42 -4.72 11.39 -2.17
C ARG A 42 -5.36 12.66 -1.59
N GLY A 43 -4.60 13.75 -1.52
CA GLY A 43 -5.06 15.04 -0.99
C GLY A 43 -5.13 15.12 0.54
N PHE A 44 -4.92 14.01 1.24
CA PHE A 44 -4.78 13.95 2.70
C PHE A 44 -3.32 14.08 3.14
N ASN A 45 -3.07 14.06 4.45
CA ASN A 45 -1.74 13.92 5.02
C ASN A 45 -1.84 13.16 6.35
N ALA A 46 -0.70 12.75 6.92
CA ALA A 46 -0.68 12.03 8.19
C ALA A 46 -1.48 12.75 9.29
N GLN A 47 -1.27 14.07 9.44
CA GLN A 47 -1.90 14.90 10.48
C GLN A 47 -3.44 14.91 10.42
N LYS A 48 -4.01 14.91 9.21
CA LYS A 48 -5.47 14.89 9.01
C LYS A 48 -6.05 13.48 9.07
N PHE A 49 -5.26 12.47 8.74
CA PHE A 49 -5.73 11.09 8.60
C PHE A 49 -5.66 10.30 9.91
N HIS A 50 -4.58 10.43 10.68
CA HIS A 50 -4.30 9.53 11.81
C HIS A 50 -5.33 9.66 12.95
N GLY A 51 -5.70 10.87 13.35
CA GLY A 51 -6.60 11.12 14.49
C GLY A 51 -7.98 10.48 14.30
N PRO A 52 -8.72 10.83 13.22
CA PRO A 52 -10.03 10.24 12.94
C PRO A 52 -10.02 8.71 12.83
N LEU A 53 -9.01 8.14 12.16
CA LEU A 53 -8.85 6.69 12.02
C LEU A 53 -8.70 6.03 13.40
N LEU A 54 -7.83 6.57 14.25
CA LEU A 54 -7.54 6.00 15.56
C LEU A 54 -8.67 6.13 16.57
N SER A 55 -9.50 7.18 16.43
CA SER A 55 -10.70 7.36 17.26
C SER A 55 -11.91 6.53 16.80
N SER A 56 -11.86 5.93 15.62
CA SER A 56 -12.97 5.13 15.09
C SER A 56 -13.12 3.83 15.86
N ILE A 57 -14.36 3.39 16.07
CA ILE A 57 -14.68 2.16 16.78
C ILE A 57 -14.26 0.97 15.92
N SER A 58 -13.55 0.01 16.51
CA SER A 58 -13.14 -1.24 15.86
C SER A 58 -13.60 -2.49 16.61
N ALA A 59 -14.12 -2.37 17.83
CA ALA A 59 -14.74 -3.50 18.53
C ALA A 59 -15.83 -3.03 19.52
N GLU A 60 -16.79 -3.91 19.78
CA GLU A 60 -17.88 -3.67 20.73
C GLU A 60 -17.41 -3.84 22.20
N PRO A 61 -17.95 -3.06 23.16
CA PRO A 61 -19.06 -2.12 23.02
C PRO A 61 -18.67 -0.71 22.57
N SER A 62 -17.39 -0.32 22.64
CA SER A 62 -16.90 1.03 22.25
C SER A 62 -15.37 1.11 22.15
N THR A 63 -14.69 0.02 21.81
CA THR A 63 -13.23 0.00 21.73
C THR A 63 -12.78 0.66 20.43
N THR A 64 -11.92 1.68 20.56
CA THR A 64 -11.34 2.39 19.44
C THR A 64 -10.24 1.57 18.76
N LEU A 65 -9.92 1.91 17.51
CA LEU A 65 -8.82 1.30 16.79
C LEU A 65 -7.49 1.46 17.53
N ARG A 66 -7.26 2.61 18.17
CA ARG A 66 -6.06 2.85 18.97
C ARG A 66 -5.93 1.89 20.16
N GLU A 67 -7.04 1.62 20.85
CA GLU A 67 -7.05 0.71 22.00
C GLU A 67 -6.81 -0.73 21.57
N SER A 68 -7.42 -1.15 20.45
CA SER A 68 -7.19 -2.48 19.86
C SER A 68 -5.74 -2.68 19.44
N LEU A 69 -5.07 -1.61 19.00
CA LEU A 69 -3.66 -1.61 18.56
C LEU A 69 -2.70 -1.03 19.62
N SER A 70 -3.00 -1.23 20.91
CA SER A 70 -2.21 -0.68 22.01
C SER A 70 -0.77 -1.22 22.07
N HIS A 71 -0.52 -2.42 21.53
CA HIS A 71 0.80 -3.06 21.43
C HIS A 71 1.57 -2.68 20.16
N ALA A 72 0.93 -1.95 19.23
CA ALA A 72 1.52 -1.58 17.96
C ALA A 72 2.15 -0.19 18.00
N ARG A 73 3.35 -0.10 17.41
CA ARG A 73 3.91 1.16 16.94
C ARG A 73 3.21 1.54 15.63
N LEU A 74 2.68 2.76 15.55
CA LEU A 74 1.95 3.22 14.37
C LEU A 74 2.74 4.33 13.67
N VAL A 75 3.04 4.12 12.39
CA VAL A 75 3.82 5.04 11.57
C VAL A 75 2.93 5.57 10.44
N PHE A 76 2.69 6.87 10.44
CA PHE A 76 1.88 7.56 9.44
C PHE A 76 2.80 8.46 8.60
N PRO A 77 3.36 7.96 7.50
CA PRO A 77 4.07 8.81 6.55
C PRO A 77 3.11 9.76 5.85
N THR A 78 3.67 10.86 5.34
CA THR A 78 2.94 11.80 4.49
C THR A 78 3.53 11.76 3.09
N ALA A 79 2.66 11.61 2.09
CA ALA A 79 3.06 11.66 0.68
C ALA A 79 3.77 12.99 0.36
N PRO A 80 4.63 13.06 -0.67
CA PRO A 80 5.32 14.28 -1.00
C PRO A 80 4.33 15.34 -1.49
N LEU A 81 4.66 16.62 -1.31
CA LEU A 81 3.86 17.69 -1.87
C LEU A 81 4.10 17.76 -3.38
N ALA A 82 3.08 17.57 -4.22
CA ALA A 82 3.20 17.57 -5.66
C ALA A 82 2.05 18.33 -6.33
N ARG A 83 2.22 18.69 -7.61
CA ARG A 83 1.19 19.39 -8.38
C ARG A 83 0.30 18.39 -9.08
N ALA A 84 -0.92 18.20 -8.58
CA ALA A 84 -1.85 17.28 -9.19
C ALA A 84 -2.54 17.88 -10.42
N THR A 85 -2.38 17.25 -11.58
CA THR A 85 -3.04 17.62 -12.84
C THR A 85 -4.55 17.64 -12.66
N LYS A 86 -5.09 16.61 -12.00
CA LYS A 86 -6.51 16.50 -11.65
C LYS A 86 -7.05 17.74 -10.94
N TYR A 87 -6.30 18.29 -10.00
CA TYR A 87 -6.71 19.47 -9.22
C TYR A 87 -6.21 20.76 -9.84
N ARG A 88 -6.17 20.84 -11.18
CA ARG A 88 -5.72 22.03 -11.94
C ARG A 88 -4.34 22.51 -11.49
N ARG A 89 -3.43 21.56 -11.26
CA ARG A 89 -2.04 21.78 -10.80
C ARG A 89 -1.92 22.39 -9.40
N SER A 90 -2.96 22.23 -8.57
CA SER A 90 -2.93 22.55 -7.15
C SER A 90 -1.88 21.72 -6.43
N LEU A 91 -1.23 22.32 -5.43
CA LEU A 91 -0.28 21.60 -4.57
C LEU A 91 -1.05 20.78 -3.55
N ILE A 92 -0.92 19.45 -3.65
CA ILE A 92 -1.52 18.50 -2.72
C ILE A 92 -0.50 17.41 -2.36
N HIS A 93 -0.76 16.70 -1.27
CA HIS A 93 -0.01 15.49 -0.96
C HIS A 93 -0.60 14.31 -1.76
N GLN A 94 0.21 13.68 -2.58
CA GLN A 94 -0.17 12.53 -3.40
C GLN A 94 1.04 11.64 -3.61
N TRP A 95 0.84 10.32 -3.66
CA TRP A 95 1.94 9.38 -3.73
C TRP A 95 2.53 9.24 -5.13
N TYR A 96 1.70 9.41 -6.15
CA TYR A 96 2.10 9.42 -7.54
C TYR A 96 1.13 10.33 -8.31
N GLU A 97 1.56 10.78 -9.48
CA GLU A 97 0.73 11.59 -10.36
C GLU A 97 -0.34 10.72 -11.02
N GLY A 98 -1.58 11.17 -10.96
CA GLY A 98 -2.69 10.53 -11.66
C GLY A 98 -3.58 11.59 -12.29
N THR A 99 -3.99 11.37 -13.53
CA THR A 99 -4.87 12.24 -14.30
C THR A 99 -6.35 12.16 -13.83
N GLY A 100 -6.72 11.12 -13.07
CA GLY A 100 -8.06 10.86 -12.49
C GLY A 100 -8.06 10.22 -11.08
N ASP A 101 -9.23 9.97 -10.47
CA ASP A 101 -9.39 9.14 -9.22
C ASP A 101 -9.09 7.67 -9.46
N TRP A 102 -9.43 7.23 -10.66
CA TRP A 102 -9.16 5.92 -11.19
C TRP A 102 -8.72 6.12 -12.64
N GLU A 103 -7.54 5.62 -13.00
CA GLU A 103 -7.18 5.35 -14.39
C GLU A 103 -6.39 4.03 -14.37
N PRO A 104 -6.82 2.98 -15.10
CA PRO A 104 -6.08 1.72 -15.23
C PRO A 104 -4.68 1.93 -15.82
N GLU A 105 -4.50 3.07 -16.48
CA GLU A 105 -3.33 3.48 -17.26
C GLU A 105 -2.55 4.61 -16.59
N ALA A 106 -2.79 4.94 -15.31
CA ALA A 106 -1.99 5.95 -14.62
C ALA A 106 -0.52 5.49 -14.60
N ARG A 107 0.27 6.06 -15.52
CA ARG A 107 1.65 5.68 -15.74
C ARG A 107 2.61 6.62 -15.00
N GLY A 108 3.45 6.08 -14.14
CA GLY A 108 4.66 6.73 -13.61
C GLY A 108 4.53 7.54 -12.32
N GLU A 109 5.68 8.09 -11.94
CA GLU A 109 6.01 8.84 -10.72
C GLU A 109 5.81 8.09 -9.40
N MET A 110 5.76 6.75 -9.45
CA MET A 110 5.65 5.91 -8.26
C MET A 110 7.01 5.66 -7.58
N ARG A 111 8.13 5.67 -8.32
CA ARG A 111 9.48 5.36 -7.79
C ARG A 111 9.79 6.11 -6.50
N PRO A 112 9.64 7.45 -6.39
CA PRO A 112 10.05 8.18 -5.19
C PRO A 112 9.25 7.77 -3.95
N SER A 113 7.94 7.56 -4.11
CA SER A 113 7.08 7.11 -3.00
C SER A 113 7.35 5.67 -2.63
N MET A 114 7.59 4.80 -3.61
CA MET A 114 7.94 3.41 -3.35
C MET A 114 9.27 3.30 -2.59
N GLU A 115 10.33 3.99 -3.04
CA GLU A 115 11.62 4.05 -2.35
C GLU A 115 11.49 4.60 -0.93
N HIS A 116 10.67 5.64 -0.73
CA HIS A 116 10.40 6.19 0.59
C HIS A 116 9.70 5.18 1.51
N ILE A 117 8.66 4.49 1.02
CA ILE A 117 7.94 3.46 1.78
C ILE A 117 8.86 2.28 2.10
N HIS A 118 9.67 1.82 1.14
CA HIS A 118 10.67 0.78 1.34
C HIS A 118 11.73 1.18 2.36
N GLY A 119 12.17 2.44 2.38
CA GLY A 119 13.06 2.97 3.42
C GLY A 119 12.44 2.88 4.81
N ILE A 120 11.17 3.28 4.96
CA ILE A 120 10.45 3.16 6.24
C ILE A 120 10.29 1.69 6.65
N LEU A 121 9.99 0.80 5.71
CA LEU A 121 9.92 -0.65 5.98
C LEU A 121 11.27 -1.15 6.53
N LYS A 122 12.39 -0.82 5.87
CA LYS A 122 13.74 -1.22 6.34
C LYS A 122 14.01 -0.74 7.76
N ASP A 123 13.76 0.55 8.03
CA ASP A 123 13.98 1.15 9.34
C ASP A 123 13.12 0.50 10.44
N GLU A 124 11.85 0.21 10.15
CA GLU A 124 10.93 -0.35 11.14
C GLU A 124 11.12 -1.87 11.35
N ILE A 125 11.55 -2.61 10.33
CA ILE A 125 11.99 -4.00 10.46
C ILE A 125 13.24 -4.08 11.35
N GLU A 126 14.23 -3.20 11.15
CA GLU A 126 15.43 -3.16 11.99
C GLU A 126 15.08 -2.90 13.46
N ARG A 127 14.12 -2.02 13.74
CA ARG A 127 13.62 -1.74 15.11
C ARG A 127 13.02 -2.96 15.80
N LEU A 128 12.47 -3.89 15.03
CA LEU A 128 11.90 -5.14 15.52
C LEU A 128 12.94 -6.29 15.52
N GLY A 129 14.23 -5.95 15.48
CA GLY A 129 15.30 -6.94 15.50
C GLY A 129 15.44 -7.73 14.20
N GLY A 130 14.95 -7.19 13.09
CA GLY A 130 14.97 -7.84 11.78
C GLY A 130 13.74 -8.70 11.49
N ASP A 131 12.77 -8.80 12.40
CA ASP A 131 11.58 -9.63 12.19
C ASP A 131 10.53 -8.92 11.32
N SER A 132 10.60 -9.12 10.01
CA SER A 132 9.64 -8.56 9.05
C SER A 132 8.21 -9.07 9.25
N ARG A 133 8.02 -10.23 9.90
CA ARG A 133 6.69 -10.79 10.20
C ARG A 133 5.95 -9.98 11.26
N ARG A 134 6.64 -9.05 11.93
CA ARG A 134 6.05 -8.08 12.87
C ARG A 134 5.84 -6.70 12.25
N VAL A 135 5.89 -6.59 10.92
CA VAL A 135 5.57 -5.35 10.19
C VAL A 135 4.35 -5.54 9.30
N VAL A 136 3.41 -4.60 9.39
CA VAL A 136 2.20 -4.54 8.56
C VAL A 136 2.24 -3.27 7.73
N LEU A 137 2.00 -3.40 6.43
CA LEU A 137 1.79 -2.26 5.53
C LEU A 137 0.30 -2.10 5.25
N MET A 138 -0.24 -0.94 5.56
CA MET A 138 -1.67 -0.64 5.44
C MET A 138 -1.88 0.64 4.65
N GLY A 139 -2.94 0.72 3.85
CA GLY A 139 -3.23 1.92 3.09
C GLY A 139 -4.70 2.14 2.74
N PHE A 140 -5.07 3.40 2.56
CA PHE A 140 -6.39 3.84 2.10
C PHE A 140 -6.34 4.49 0.72
N SER A 141 -7.26 4.15 -0.18
CA SER A 141 -7.40 4.80 -1.50
C SER A 141 -6.08 4.77 -2.30
N GLN A 142 -5.54 5.91 -2.74
CA GLN A 142 -4.22 5.98 -3.38
C GLN A 142 -3.08 5.40 -2.51
N GLY A 143 -3.18 5.52 -1.19
CA GLY A 143 -2.26 4.86 -0.26
C GLY A 143 -2.43 3.32 -0.25
N GLY A 144 -3.63 2.82 -0.53
CA GLY A 144 -3.91 1.40 -0.75
C GLY A 144 -3.26 0.88 -2.03
N ALA A 145 -3.30 1.65 -3.12
CA ALA A 145 -2.58 1.32 -4.35
C ALA A 145 -1.07 1.25 -4.11
N MET A 146 -0.48 2.25 -3.45
CA MET A 146 0.95 2.20 -3.09
C MET A 146 1.28 1.08 -2.12
N THR A 147 0.35 0.70 -1.24
CA THR A 147 0.53 -0.45 -0.34
C THR A 147 0.71 -1.73 -1.14
N LEU A 148 -0.13 -1.97 -2.16
CA LEU A 148 0.00 -3.13 -3.05
C LEU A 148 1.27 -3.05 -3.89
N VAL A 149 1.53 -1.93 -4.58
CA VAL A 149 2.73 -1.73 -5.40
C VAL A 149 4.01 -1.94 -4.58
N SER A 150 4.12 -1.28 -3.43
CA SER A 150 5.29 -1.43 -2.56
C SER A 150 5.44 -2.84 -2.01
N SER A 151 4.34 -3.58 -1.76
CA SER A 151 4.42 -4.97 -1.30
C SER A 151 4.87 -5.95 -2.41
N LEU A 152 4.36 -5.80 -3.63
CA LEU A 152 4.70 -6.66 -4.77
C LEU A 152 6.14 -6.43 -5.26
N LEU A 153 6.64 -5.21 -5.10
CA LEU A 153 8.00 -4.82 -5.49
C LEU A 153 9.00 -4.84 -4.33
N TRP A 154 8.59 -5.32 -3.16
CA TRP A 154 9.47 -5.46 -2.00
C TRP A 154 10.53 -6.54 -2.21
N ASP A 155 11.80 -6.19 -1.96
CA ASP A 155 12.96 -7.06 -2.16
C ASP A 155 13.49 -7.69 -0.85
N GLY A 156 12.88 -7.39 0.29
CA GLY A 156 13.23 -7.97 1.59
C GLY A 156 12.40 -9.21 1.95
N ASP A 157 12.50 -9.64 3.21
CA ASP A 157 11.72 -10.78 3.72
C ASP A 157 10.21 -10.51 3.73
N PRO A 158 9.36 -11.55 3.67
CA PRO A 158 7.90 -11.40 3.67
C PRO A 158 7.41 -10.61 4.89
N LEU A 159 6.44 -9.73 4.67
CA LEU A 159 5.85 -8.96 5.76
C LEU A 159 4.89 -9.84 6.59
N GLY A 160 4.46 -9.30 7.73
CA GLY A 160 3.45 -9.95 8.55
C GLY A 160 2.10 -9.99 7.85
N ALA A 161 1.67 -8.85 7.33
CA ALA A 161 0.44 -8.72 6.57
C ALA A 161 0.41 -7.43 5.74
N VAL A 162 -0.49 -7.39 4.76
CA VAL A 162 -0.85 -6.19 4.01
C VAL A 162 -2.34 -5.91 4.17
N VAL A 163 -2.73 -4.65 4.34
CA VAL A 163 -4.13 -4.25 4.53
C VAL A 163 -4.49 -3.10 3.59
N VAL A 164 -5.54 -3.26 2.80
CA VAL A 164 -6.01 -2.25 1.83
C VAL A 164 -7.46 -1.87 2.13
N MET A 165 -7.71 -0.57 2.27
CA MET A 165 -9.06 -0.01 2.45
C MET A 165 -9.42 0.86 1.23
N SER A 166 -10.51 0.51 0.55
CA SER A 166 -11.01 1.24 -0.64
C SER A 166 -9.92 1.51 -1.69
N GLY A 167 -9.03 0.53 -1.91
CA GLY A 167 -7.88 0.65 -2.82
C GLY A 167 -8.09 -0.09 -4.15
N PHE A 168 -7.10 0.02 -5.02
CA PHE A 168 -7.03 -0.67 -6.31
C PHE A 168 -5.58 -1.02 -6.63
N MET A 169 -5.36 -1.88 -7.62
CA MET A 169 -4.02 -2.21 -8.12
C MET A 169 -3.79 -1.47 -9.45
N PRO A 170 -2.77 -0.61 -9.58
CA PRO A 170 -2.36 -0.06 -10.86
C PRO A 170 -2.03 -1.18 -11.85
N LEU A 171 -2.41 -1.02 -13.12
CA LEU A 171 -2.19 -2.02 -14.18
C LEU A 171 -2.82 -3.40 -13.94
N ALA A 172 -3.88 -3.48 -13.13
CA ALA A 172 -4.51 -4.77 -12.82
C ALA A 172 -4.89 -5.56 -14.09
N ASP A 173 -5.55 -4.90 -15.04
CA ASP A 173 -6.00 -5.55 -16.28
C ASP A 173 -4.82 -6.00 -17.16
N ALA A 174 -3.81 -5.15 -17.36
CA ALA A 174 -2.63 -5.51 -18.15
C ALA A 174 -1.89 -6.72 -17.55
N MET A 175 -1.74 -6.77 -16.22
CA MET A 175 -1.14 -7.92 -15.56
C MET A 175 -2.02 -9.17 -15.63
N LEU A 176 -3.34 -9.03 -15.55
CA LEU A 176 -4.28 -10.15 -15.71
C LEU A 176 -4.22 -10.74 -17.11
N ASP A 177 -4.15 -9.90 -18.15
CA ASP A 177 -4.00 -10.32 -19.54
C ASP A 177 -2.70 -11.12 -19.73
N ILE A 178 -1.58 -10.67 -19.14
CA ILE A 178 -0.30 -11.42 -19.15
C ILE A 178 -0.44 -12.80 -18.48
N LEU A 179 -1.20 -12.89 -17.38
CA LEU A 179 -1.45 -14.15 -16.69
C LEU A 179 -2.43 -15.06 -17.45
N ASP A 180 -3.29 -14.51 -18.32
CA ASP A 180 -4.26 -15.24 -19.14
C ASP A 180 -3.64 -15.80 -20.42
N ASP A 181 -2.85 -14.99 -21.14
CA ASP A 181 -2.24 -15.36 -22.42
C ASP A 181 -1.40 -16.64 -22.32
N ALA A 182 -0.73 -16.84 -21.18
CA ALA A 182 0.06 -18.03 -20.90
C ALA A 182 -0.78 -19.32 -20.70
N ASN A 183 -2.05 -19.20 -20.33
CA ASN A 183 -2.95 -20.35 -20.21
C ASN A 183 -3.60 -20.72 -21.56
N SER A 184 -3.52 -19.85 -22.57
CA SER A 184 -4.04 -20.07 -23.92
C SER A 184 -3.03 -20.67 -24.92
N GLU A 185 -1.74 -20.76 -24.60
CA GLU A 185 -0.71 -21.44 -25.43
C GLU A 185 -0.85 -22.98 -25.48
N GLY A 186 -2.04 -23.53 -25.17
CA GLY A 186 -2.43 -24.90 -25.49
C GLY A 186 -3.02 -25.09 -26.90
N SER A 187 -3.08 -24.03 -27.71
CA SER A 187 -3.54 -24.06 -29.10
C SER A 187 -2.37 -24.21 -30.07
N THR A 188 -2.17 -25.43 -30.55
CA THR A 188 -1.24 -25.80 -31.63
C THR A 188 -1.42 -24.94 -32.88
N ASP A 189 -0.45 -24.09 -33.27
CA ASP A 189 -0.14 -23.86 -34.69
C ASP A 189 1.14 -23.06 -35.07
N ASP A 190 2.02 -22.64 -34.16
CA ASP A 190 3.32 -22.07 -34.58
C ASP A 190 4.51 -22.67 -33.82
N LEU A 191 4.97 -23.81 -34.31
CA LEU A 191 6.10 -24.59 -33.78
C LEU A 191 7.43 -24.29 -34.50
N PHE A 192 7.51 -23.21 -35.28
CA PHE A 192 8.71 -22.84 -36.03
C PHE A 192 8.96 -21.33 -35.99
N GLU A 193 9.55 -20.84 -34.89
CA GLU A 193 10.45 -19.67 -34.80
C GLU A 193 10.68 -19.28 -33.32
N ARG A 194 11.12 -20.21 -32.46
CA ARG A 194 11.50 -19.86 -31.08
C ARG A 194 13.01 -20.04 -30.89
N ASP A 195 13.69 -18.92 -30.64
CA ASP A 195 15.12 -18.84 -30.39
C ASP A 195 15.44 -19.53 -29.05
N PRO A 196 16.29 -20.58 -28.99
CA PRO A 196 16.47 -21.39 -27.79
C PRO A 196 17.25 -20.71 -26.65
N GLU A 197 17.59 -19.42 -26.78
CA GLU A 197 18.33 -18.64 -25.77
C GLU A 197 17.45 -17.65 -24.95
N GLU A 198 16.16 -17.50 -25.25
CA GLU A 198 15.27 -16.74 -24.37
C GLU A 198 14.90 -17.60 -23.15
N GLU A 199 15.49 -17.31 -21.99
CA GLU A 199 15.02 -17.84 -20.70
C GLU A 199 13.51 -17.60 -20.60
N GLU A 200 12.71 -18.67 -20.64
CA GLU A 200 11.25 -18.60 -20.58
C GLU A 200 10.82 -17.97 -19.25
N THR A 201 10.62 -16.65 -19.28
CA THR A 201 10.06 -15.93 -18.14
C THR A 201 8.64 -16.40 -17.87
N THR A 202 8.36 -16.77 -16.63
CA THR A 202 7.02 -17.19 -16.20
C THR A 202 6.01 -16.03 -16.35
N PRO A 203 4.71 -16.32 -16.46
CA PRO A 203 3.68 -15.27 -16.57
C PRO A 203 3.70 -14.31 -15.38
N LEU A 204 3.96 -14.85 -14.18
CA LEU A 204 4.12 -14.04 -12.97
C LEU A 204 5.34 -13.10 -13.08
N GLN A 205 6.48 -13.59 -13.56
CA GLN A 205 7.67 -12.75 -13.77
C GLN A 205 7.41 -11.64 -14.79
N ARG A 206 6.68 -11.93 -15.88
CA ARG A 206 6.28 -10.94 -16.88
C ARG A 206 5.34 -9.88 -16.28
N ALA A 207 4.33 -10.30 -15.51
CA ALA A 207 3.40 -9.39 -14.85
C ALA A 207 4.10 -8.47 -13.84
N ILE A 208 5.02 -9.02 -13.02
CA ILE A 208 5.84 -8.20 -12.12
C ILE A 208 6.82 -7.32 -12.90
N GLY A 209 7.35 -7.78 -14.02
CA GLY A 209 8.17 -6.98 -14.94
C GLY A 209 7.44 -5.74 -15.45
N GLU A 210 6.19 -5.90 -15.88
CA GLU A 210 5.31 -4.80 -16.30
C GLU A 210 5.12 -3.79 -15.16
N LEU A 211 4.79 -4.27 -13.95
CA LEU A 211 4.64 -3.42 -12.78
C LEU A 211 5.94 -2.68 -12.42
N ARG A 212 7.09 -3.33 -12.55
CA ARG A 212 8.40 -2.71 -12.33
C ARG A 212 8.66 -1.60 -13.33
N GLN A 213 8.40 -1.84 -14.61
CA GLN A 213 8.58 -0.81 -15.64
C GLN A 213 7.72 0.42 -15.34
N GLU A 214 6.48 0.21 -14.90
CA GLU A 214 5.55 1.28 -14.56
C GLU A 214 5.92 2.03 -13.27
N ALA A 215 6.44 1.31 -12.28
CA ALA A 215 7.04 1.91 -11.10
C ALA A 215 8.38 2.61 -11.40
N GLU A 216 8.75 2.71 -12.68
CA GLU A 216 10.03 3.18 -13.18
C GLU A 216 11.14 2.46 -12.43
N LEU A 217 11.20 1.14 -12.35
CA LEU A 217 12.34 0.43 -11.76
C LEU A 217 13.19 -0.21 -12.82
N ASP A 218 14.47 -0.37 -12.51
CA ASP A 218 15.36 -1.14 -13.36
C ASP A 218 14.84 -2.58 -13.46
N PRO A 219 14.96 -3.22 -14.65
CA PRO A 219 14.67 -4.63 -14.82
C PRO A 219 15.41 -5.44 -13.76
N ALA A 220 14.67 -6.27 -13.02
CA ALA A 220 15.28 -7.16 -12.04
C ALA A 220 15.82 -8.41 -12.74
N LEU A 221 16.84 -9.03 -12.15
CA LEU A 221 17.24 -10.38 -12.52
C LEU A 221 16.07 -11.35 -12.30
N PRO A 222 15.95 -12.42 -13.10
CA PRO A 222 14.96 -13.47 -12.89
C PRO A 222 15.06 -14.01 -11.46
N THR A 223 13.99 -13.83 -10.67
CA THR A 223 13.89 -14.40 -9.33
C THR A 223 13.08 -15.70 -9.37
N ILE A 224 13.49 -16.66 -8.54
CA ILE A 224 12.84 -17.97 -8.41
C ILE A 224 11.61 -17.87 -7.49
N SER A 225 11.54 -16.85 -6.62
CA SER A 225 10.45 -16.68 -5.66
C SER A 225 10.23 -15.21 -5.32
N TYR A 226 9.01 -14.89 -4.88
CA TYR A 226 8.60 -13.56 -4.47
C TYR A 226 8.17 -13.55 -3.00
N PRO A 227 8.72 -12.66 -2.16
CA PRO A 227 8.36 -12.57 -0.73
C PRO A 227 6.88 -12.30 -0.49
N PHE A 228 6.23 -11.54 -1.38
CA PHE A 228 4.81 -11.19 -1.27
C PHE A 228 3.89 -12.42 -1.31
N LEU A 229 4.29 -13.52 -1.95
CA LEU A 229 3.49 -14.76 -1.99
C LEU A 229 3.26 -15.37 -0.60
N SER A 230 4.16 -15.07 0.33
CA SER A 230 4.06 -15.51 1.73
C SER A 230 3.47 -14.45 2.66
N THR A 231 2.97 -13.33 2.13
CA THR A 231 2.40 -12.23 2.90
C THR A 231 0.88 -12.21 2.72
N PRO A 232 0.06 -12.48 3.76
CA PRO A 232 -1.39 -12.46 3.64
C PRO A 232 -1.91 -11.03 3.44
N ILE A 233 -2.97 -10.88 2.64
CA ILE A 233 -3.56 -9.59 2.29
C ILE A 233 -5.02 -9.54 2.72
N PHE A 234 -5.40 -8.49 3.45
CA PHE A 234 -6.80 -8.10 3.65
C PHE A 234 -7.16 -6.94 2.72
N MET A 235 -8.33 -7.01 2.08
CA MET A 235 -8.87 -5.95 1.25
C MET A 235 -10.33 -5.68 1.63
N GLY A 236 -10.62 -4.47 2.10
CA GLY A 236 -11.98 -4.02 2.40
C GLY A 236 -12.45 -2.98 1.40
N HIS A 237 -13.65 -3.16 0.82
CA HIS A 237 -14.20 -2.22 -0.16
C HIS A 237 -15.70 -1.97 -0.02
N GLY A 238 -16.11 -0.72 -0.18
CA GLY A 238 -17.52 -0.31 -0.15
C GLY A 238 -18.22 -0.53 -1.50
N GLN A 239 -19.44 -1.07 -1.52
CA GLN A 239 -20.19 -1.24 -2.78
C GLN A 239 -20.72 0.08 -3.36
N LYS A 240 -20.82 1.13 -2.54
CA LYS A 240 -21.28 2.47 -2.94
C LYS A 240 -20.12 3.43 -3.17
N ASP A 241 -18.89 2.93 -3.25
CA ASP A 241 -17.71 3.72 -3.57
C ASP A 241 -17.78 4.22 -5.01
N GLN A 242 -17.75 5.55 -5.18
CA GLN A 242 -17.81 6.24 -6.47
C GLN A 242 -16.49 6.93 -6.82
N ASP A 243 -15.52 6.95 -5.91
CA ASP A 243 -14.20 7.53 -6.16
C ASP A 243 -13.25 6.43 -6.66
N VAL A 244 -13.26 5.27 -5.99
CA VAL A 244 -12.63 4.03 -6.46
C VAL A 244 -13.73 2.98 -6.55
N GLU A 245 -14.30 2.82 -7.73
CA GLU A 245 -15.42 1.89 -7.92
C GLU A 245 -15.08 0.48 -7.42
N TYR A 246 -16.06 -0.17 -6.79
CA TYR A 246 -15.94 -1.50 -6.20
C TYR A 246 -15.28 -2.54 -7.12
N GLN A 247 -15.51 -2.44 -8.43
CA GLN A 247 -14.95 -3.33 -9.42
C GLN A 247 -13.41 -3.29 -9.46
N HIS A 248 -12.79 -2.14 -9.19
CA HIS A 248 -11.33 -2.02 -9.19
C HIS A 248 -10.69 -2.70 -7.98
N GLY A 249 -11.33 -2.58 -6.82
CA GLY A 249 -10.93 -3.35 -5.64
C GLY A 249 -11.06 -4.86 -5.89
N ARG A 250 -12.15 -5.30 -6.52
CA ARG A 250 -12.35 -6.71 -6.89
C ARG A 250 -11.35 -7.21 -7.92
N ARG A 251 -11.03 -6.41 -8.94
CA ARG A 251 -10.07 -6.77 -9.98
C ARG A 251 -8.64 -6.87 -9.42
N ALA A 252 -8.29 -5.99 -8.49
CA ALA A 252 -7.04 -6.08 -7.74
C ALA A 252 -6.95 -7.37 -6.92
N ALA A 253 -8.02 -7.75 -6.22
CA ALA A 253 -8.06 -9.00 -5.46
C ALA A 253 -7.93 -10.23 -6.37
N GLU A 254 -8.65 -10.25 -7.49
CA GLU A 254 -8.57 -11.33 -8.49
C GLU A 254 -7.14 -11.50 -9.04
N LEU A 255 -6.46 -10.39 -9.37
CA LEU A 255 -5.06 -10.42 -9.78
C LEU A 255 -4.17 -11.06 -8.71
N LEU A 256 -4.28 -10.61 -7.46
CA LEU A 256 -3.46 -11.12 -6.36
C LEU A 256 -3.72 -12.62 -6.11
N GLU A 257 -4.98 -13.05 -6.15
CA GLU A 257 -5.37 -14.46 -6.05
C GLU A 257 -4.74 -15.29 -7.20
N ARG A 258 -4.79 -14.77 -8.44
CA ARG A 258 -4.17 -15.41 -9.61
C ARG A 258 -2.65 -15.44 -9.58
N MET A 259 -2.02 -14.48 -8.92
CA MET A 259 -0.58 -14.52 -8.62
C MET A 259 -0.23 -15.56 -7.54
N GLY A 260 -1.22 -16.14 -6.85
CA GLY A 260 -1.03 -17.12 -5.79
C GLY A 260 -0.93 -16.53 -4.38
N VAL A 261 -1.37 -15.29 -4.18
CA VAL A 261 -1.37 -14.61 -2.88
C VAL A 261 -2.63 -14.99 -2.09
N SER A 262 -2.49 -15.18 -0.78
CA SER A 262 -3.62 -15.37 0.13
C SER A 262 -4.34 -14.04 0.37
N VAL A 263 -5.51 -13.86 -0.25
CA VAL A 263 -6.32 -12.63 -0.15
C VAL A 263 -7.64 -12.91 0.59
N GLU A 264 -7.96 -12.06 1.56
CA GLU A 264 -9.27 -11.96 2.17
C GLU A 264 -9.94 -10.66 1.68
N PHE A 265 -10.96 -10.77 0.83
CA PHE A 265 -11.68 -9.62 0.29
C PHE A 265 -13.06 -9.47 0.91
N ASN A 266 -13.25 -8.43 1.71
CA ASN A 266 -14.51 -8.13 2.40
C ASN A 266 -15.24 -6.96 1.74
N THR A 267 -16.55 -7.15 1.56
CA THR A 267 -17.43 -6.21 0.87
C THR A 267 -18.41 -5.57 1.84
N TYR A 268 -18.54 -4.24 1.80
CA TYR A 268 -19.40 -3.46 2.70
C TYR A 268 -20.52 -2.78 1.89
N PRO A 269 -21.77 -3.30 1.90
CA PRO A 269 -22.82 -2.90 0.96
C PRO A 269 -23.21 -1.42 0.98
N ASP A 270 -23.21 -0.81 2.16
CA ASP A 270 -23.65 0.58 2.35
C ASP A 270 -22.51 1.58 2.45
N LEU A 271 -21.26 1.11 2.35
CA LEU A 271 -20.07 1.94 2.50
C LEU A 271 -19.71 2.61 1.16
N ALA A 272 -19.45 3.92 1.23
CA ALA A 272 -18.92 4.71 0.12
C ALA A 272 -17.38 4.68 0.11
N HIS A 273 -16.70 5.72 -0.36
CA HIS A 273 -15.24 5.84 -0.35
C HIS A 273 -14.67 6.15 1.04
N TRP A 274 -14.80 5.21 1.98
CA TRP A 274 -14.31 5.35 3.35
C TRP A 274 -14.17 3.99 4.05
N TYR A 275 -13.86 4.00 5.35
CA TYR A 275 -13.92 2.84 6.23
C TYR A 275 -15.06 3.01 7.26
N ASN A 276 -15.58 1.90 7.79
CA ASN A 276 -16.54 1.91 8.90
C ASN A 276 -16.08 1.00 10.04
N SER A 277 -16.84 0.96 11.13
CA SER A 277 -16.51 0.15 12.30
C SER A 277 -16.44 -1.35 12.00
N ASP A 278 -17.28 -1.85 11.09
CA ASP A 278 -17.26 -3.26 10.69
C ASP A 278 -15.95 -3.59 9.96
N MET A 279 -15.53 -2.75 9.02
CA MET A 279 -14.26 -2.93 8.32
C MET A 279 -13.07 -2.90 9.27
N LEU A 280 -13.04 -1.94 10.20
CA LEU A 280 -11.96 -1.84 11.18
C LEU A 280 -11.95 -3.05 12.12
N ARG A 281 -13.12 -3.58 12.49
CA ARG A 281 -13.22 -4.82 13.28
C ARG A 281 -12.66 -6.02 12.53
N ASP A 282 -13.05 -6.18 11.27
CA ASP A 282 -12.59 -7.30 10.44
C ASP A 282 -11.07 -7.24 10.21
N ILE A 283 -10.50 -6.03 10.05
CA ILE A 283 -9.05 -5.84 9.99
C ILE A 283 -8.37 -6.32 11.28
N ILE A 284 -8.90 -5.98 12.46
CA ILE A 284 -8.33 -6.43 13.74
C ILE A 284 -8.39 -7.95 13.84
N LEU A 285 -9.54 -8.56 13.52
CA LEU A 285 -9.70 -10.02 13.54
C LEU A 285 -8.71 -10.71 12.59
N PHE A 286 -8.55 -10.18 11.38
CA PHE A 286 -7.58 -10.67 10.42
C PHE A 286 -6.15 -10.58 10.96
N LEU A 287 -5.75 -9.43 11.53
CA LEU A 287 -4.41 -9.26 12.07
C LEU A 287 -4.15 -10.19 13.27
N ASP A 288 -5.11 -10.35 14.16
CA ASP A 288 -5.02 -11.25 15.31
C ASP A 288 -4.84 -12.71 14.85
N GLU A 289 -5.61 -13.15 13.85
CA GLU A 289 -5.50 -14.51 13.29
C GLU A 289 -4.14 -14.74 12.62
N ARG A 290 -3.65 -13.79 11.80
CA ARG A 290 -2.43 -13.99 11.00
C ARG A 290 -1.15 -13.82 11.80
N LEU A 291 -1.15 -12.95 12.81
CA LEU A 291 0.05 -12.56 13.56
C LEU A 291 0.10 -13.13 14.98
N GLY A 292 -0.97 -13.79 15.43
CA GLY A 292 -1.07 -14.38 16.77
C GLY A 292 -0.88 -13.33 17.86
N LEU A 293 -1.62 -12.21 17.74
CA LEU A 293 -1.57 -11.07 18.66
C LEU A 293 -2.35 -11.34 19.96
#